data_AF-A0A832WMI0-F1
#
_entry.id   AF-A0A832WMI0-F1
#
_cell.length_a   1.000
_cell.length_b   1.000
_cell.length_c   1.000
_cell.angle_alpha   90.00
_cell.angle_beta   90.00
_cell.angle_gamma   90.00
#
_symmetry.space_group_name_H-M   'P 1'
#
loop_
_entity.id
_entity.type
_entity.pdbx_description
1 polymer ?
#
loop_
_entity_poly.entity_id
_entity_poly.type
_entity_poly.pdbx_seq_one_letter_code
_entity_poly.pdbx_strand_id
1 'polypeptide(L)' 'MDEIYSRLKEMLRVEILDIEFKDDKIIVYVPKDEVRLAVGYGGAVVKSAELVLGKKIEVRGR' A
#
# COMPACT_ATOMS: atom_id res chain seq x y z
N MET A 1 11.61 -3.81 13.01
CA MET A 1 10.94 -2.67 12.36
C MET A 1 10.61 -3.10 10.95
N ASP A 2 9.32 -3.18 10.67
CA ASP A 2 8.65 -4.03 9.68
C ASP A 2 9.25 -4.03 8.27
N GLU A 3 9.80 -5.19 7.86
CA GLU A 3 10.24 -5.45 6.47
C GLU A 3 9.11 -5.14 5.46
N ILE A 4 7.86 -5.38 5.86
CA ILE A 4 6.67 -5.07 5.08
C ILE A 4 6.50 -3.55 4.90
N TYR A 5 6.69 -2.75 5.95
CA TYR A 5 6.60 -1.29 5.87
C TYR A 5 7.65 -0.75 4.90
N SER A 6 8.90 -1.21 5.00
CA SER A 6 9.97 -0.79 4.10
C SER A 6 9.66 -1.14 2.64
N ARG A 7 9.21 -2.37 2.37
CA ARG A 7 8.80 -2.78 1.01
C ARG A 7 7.65 -1.94 0.48
N LEU A 8 6.60 -1.73 1.28
CA LEU A 8 5.45 -0.91 0.87
C LEU A 8 5.86 0.52 0.57
N LYS A 9 6.75 1.10 1.38
CA LYS A 9 7.28 2.45 1.18
C LYS A 9 8.09 2.57 -0.11
N GLU A 10 8.95 1.61 -0.41
CA GLU A 10 9.72 1.57 -1.66
C GLU A 10 8.83 1.39 -2.90
N MET A 11 7.79 0.55 -2.80
CA MET A 11 6.90 0.24 -3.92
C MET A 11 5.87 1.34 -4.21
N LEU A 12 5.18 1.83 -3.17
CA LEU A 12 4.09 2.80 -3.32
C LEU A 12 4.62 4.22 -3.55
N ARG A 13 5.85 4.53 -3.13
CA ARG A 13 6.51 5.84 -3.30
C ARG A 13 5.68 7.03 -2.80
N VAL A 14 4.94 6.82 -1.73
CA VAL A 14 4.06 7.81 -1.07
C VAL A 14 4.32 7.80 0.42
N GLU A 15 3.82 8.81 1.11
CA GLU A 15 3.82 8.83 2.56
C GLU A 15 2.80 7.81 3.10
N ILE A 16 3.26 6.92 3.97
CA ILE A 16 2.41 5.96 4.67
C ILE A 16 2.11 6.54 6.04
N LEU A 17 0.84 6.90 6.26
CA LEU A 17 0.34 7.42 7.52
C LEU A 17 0.15 6.30 8.55
N ASP A 18 -0.36 5.16 8.09
CA ASP A 18 -0.68 4.02 8.96
C ASP A 18 -0.81 2.72 8.15
N ILE A 19 -0.60 1.58 8.81
CA ILE A 19 -0.78 0.24 8.22
C ILE A 19 -1.57 -0.64 9.18
N GLU A 20 -2.71 -1.15 8.71
CA GLU A 20 -3.48 -2.17 9.42
C GLU A 20 -3.33 -3.53 8.74
N PHE A 21 -2.95 -4.53 9.53
CA PHE A 21 -2.94 -5.92 9.10
C PHE A 21 -4.27 -6.58 9.45
N LYS A 22 -4.99 -7.04 8.44
CA LYS A 22 -6.15 -7.93 8.57
C LYS A 22 -5.77 -9.30 8.03
N ASP A 23 -6.47 -10.34 8.49
CA ASP A 23 -6.12 -11.74 8.21
C ASP A 23 -5.82 -12.00 6.72
N ASP A 24 -6.67 -11.47 5.82
CA ASP A 24 -6.56 -11.65 4.37
C ASP A 24 -5.92 -10.48 3.60
N LYS A 25 -5.75 -9.32 4.23
CA LYS A 25 -5.34 -8.09 3.55
C LYS A 25 -4.59 -7.08 4.42
N ILE A 26 -3.81 -6.24 3.75
CA ILE A 26 -3.09 -5.12 4.36
C ILE A 26 -3.80 -3.84 3.93
N ILE A 27 -4.25 -3.04 4.89
CA ILE A 27 -4.81 -1.71 4.63
C ILE A 27 -3.70 -0.69 4.85
N VAL A 28 -3.41 0.09 3.81
CA VAL A 28 -2.39 1.15 3.85
C VAL A 28 -3.11 2.49 3.80
N TYR A 29 -2.91 3.30 4.84
CA TYR A 29 -3.43 4.65 4.90
C TYR A 29 -2.39 5.62 4.37
N VAL A 30 -2.80 6.44 3.42
CA VAL A 30 -1.98 7.46 2.76
C VAL A 30 -2.75 8.78 2.75
N PRO A 31 -2.10 9.93 2.57
CA PRO A 31 -2.80 11.20 2.37
C PRO A 31 -3.79 11.09 1.20
N LYS A 32 -4.98 11.69 1.34
CA LYS A 32 -6.03 11.64 0.29
C LYS A 32 -5.54 12.06 -1.09
N ASP A 33 -4.66 13.05 -1.15
CA ASP A 33 -4.09 13.57 -2.39
C ASP A 33 -3.12 12.57 -3.06
N GLU A 34 -2.54 11.66 -2.28
CA GLU A 34 -1.55 10.67 -2.74
C GLU A 34 -2.16 9.30 -3.05
N VAL A 35 -3.45 9.07 -2.77
CA VAL A 35 -4.14 7.80 -3.06
C VAL A 35 -3.95 7.39 -4.52
N ARG A 36 -4.10 8.33 -5.44
CA ARG A 36 -3.97 8.06 -6.88
C ARG A 36 -2.53 7.67 -7.27
N LEU A 37 -1.53 8.23 -6.59
CA LEU A 37 -0.11 7.88 -6.78
C LEU A 37 0.17 6.49 -6.23
N ALA A 38 -0.30 6.20 -5.02
CA ALA A 38 -0.15 4.92 -4.34
C ALA A 38 -0.80 3.77 -5.12
N VAL A 39 -2.00 4.00 -5.68
CA VAL A 39 -2.70 3.02 -6.52
C VAL A 39 -1.99 2.82 -7.87
N GLY A 40 -1.45 3.90 -8.44
CA GLY A 40 -0.87 3.93 -9.77
C GLY A 40 -1.92 3.83 -10.88
N TYR A 41 -1.47 3.91 -12.14
CA TYR A 41 -2.36 3.82 -13.30
C TYR A 41 -3.10 2.47 -13.33
N GLY A 42 -4.44 2.51 -13.19
CA GLY A 42 -5.27 1.31 -13.19
C GLY A 42 -5.01 0.31 -12.06
N GLY A 43 -4.37 0.75 -10.96
CA GLY A 43 -4.01 -0.13 -9.84
C GLY A 43 -2.74 -0.95 -10.04
N ALA A 44 -1.89 -0.61 -11.02
CA ALA A 44 -0.68 -1.37 -11.33
C ALA A 44 0.30 -1.48 -10.15
N VAL A 45 0.46 -0.42 -9.37
CA VAL A 45 1.39 -0.39 -8.23
C VAL A 45 0.89 -1.31 -7.12
N VAL A 46 -0.39 -1.19 -6.75
CA VAL A 46 -1.02 -2.04 -5.74
C VAL A 46 -0.99 -3.50 -6.15
N LYS A 47 -1.36 -3.83 -7.40
CA LYS A 47 -1.29 -5.21 -7.90
C LYS A 47 0.13 -5.79 -7.82
N SER A 48 1.15 -4.99 -8.11
CA SER A 48 2.54 -5.43 -8.01
C SER A 48 2.92 -5.72 -6.55
N ALA A 49 2.49 -4.86 -5.63
CA ALA A 49 2.72 -5.07 -4.20
C ALA A 49 1.95 -6.30 -3.66
N GLU A 50 0.73 -6.54 -4.15
CA GLU A 50 -0.05 -7.75 -3.80
C GLU A 50 0.68 -9.03 -4.22
N LEU A 51 1.27 -9.04 -5.42
CA LEU A 51 2.04 -10.18 -5.93
C LEU A 51 3.32 -10.43 -5.11
N VAL A 52 4.02 -9.36 -4.71
CA VAL A 52 5.27 -9.47 -3.94
C VAL A 52 5.03 -9.91 -2.49
N LEU A 53 3.95 -9.42 -1.87
CA LEU A 53 3.62 -9.74 -0.47
C LEU A 53 2.73 -10.96 -0.32
N GLY A 54 2.15 -11.47 -1.41
CA GLY A 54 1.21 -12.60 -1.39
C GLY A 54 -0.07 -12.31 -0.60
N LYS A 55 -0.43 -11.03 -0.43
CA LYS A 55 -1.59 -10.56 0.33
C LYS A 55 -2.34 -9.49 -0.44
N LYS A 56 -3.65 -9.39 -0.23
CA LYS A 56 -4.45 -8.29 -0.77
C LYS A 56 -4.01 -6.97 -0.14
N ILE A 57 -4.00 -5.89 -0.92
CA ILE A 57 -3.63 -4.55 -0.44
C ILE A 57 -4.74 -3.59 -0.78
N GLU A 58 -5.20 -2.86 0.24
CA GLU A 58 -6.23 -1.85 0.11
C GLU A 58 -5.66 -0.50 0.52
N VAL A 59 -5.61 0.44 -0.43
CA VAL A 59 -5.14 1.81 -0.15
C VAL A 59 -6.33 2.68 0.21
N ARG A 60 -6.23 3.40 1.33
CA ARG A 60 -7.26 4.34 1.79
C ARG A 60 -6.67 5.72 2.03
N GLY A 61 -7.38 6.74 1.54
CA GLY A 61 -7.06 8.13 1.83
C GLY A 61 -7.56 8.53 3.21
N ARG A 62 -6.65 8.91 4.12
CA ARG A 62 -6.99 9.45 5.43
C ARG A 62 -6.85 10.97 5.44
#